data_AF-A0A2G9SFE0-F1
#
_entry.id   AF-A0A2G9SFE0-F1
#
_cell.length_a   1.000
_cell.length_b   1.000
_cell.length_c   1.000
_cell.angle_alpha   90.00
_cell.angle_beta   90.00
_cell.angle_gamma   90.00
#
_symmetry.space_group_name_H-M   'P 1'
#
loop_
_entity.id
_entity.type
_entity.pdbx_description
1 polymer ?
#
loop_
_entity_poly.entity_id
_entity_poly.type
_entity_poly.pdbx_seq_one_letter_code
_entity_poly.pdbx_strand_id
1 'polypeptide(L)'
;MKVPIIMLNSAAELQNYIDTTQLTRDLGGTLDYCHKNWLLHRTAIESFALMVKQTAQTLQVFGTELAETELPNDVSTTTALLAVHTEKKEKMKDDLKLALKQGSDILEQIKQPVKENPEYKMNQDQTDNQTTVERLIIQLNETETAFDEFWSKHQLKLEQCLQLRHFELKFREIKAALDSISERATTYRDVGNSCSHVEHILKDLCSFEEKSQEEIQSAQALAREGDHLILSNHYAVDSILPKCNELHHLCGSISSNIQQRRAYLYKSLELHRRLEKTMEWCDEGIYLLASQPVDKFQSQDGAESALQEIERFLESCTENIIKDLPTVLAQYEAILTAELKEHVNKVFQKQQSTQEMFEKRKGSLRKLAAKQTRPVQPVAPRPEAFVKSPNSSPDTTIVDITIPLTTVFCVNIQSSKGLQSSESEVDGPVRSCSVMEDEENLAVLRRHVMNELIETERVYVEELLSVLEGYAAEMESPLVMHLLSPMLHNKKDVLFGNMEEIYHFHNRSAFYFTLSKCYPNLAL
;
A
#
# COMPACT_ATOMS: atom_id res chain seq x y z
N MET A 1 -20.54 72.07 40.66
CA MET A 1 -20.74 72.71 41.98
C MET A 1 -19.67 73.79 42.18
N LYS A 2 -19.91 74.81 43.01
CA LYS A 2 -18.81 75.59 43.62
C LYS A 2 -18.49 74.94 44.95
N VAL A 3 -17.23 74.57 45.19
CA VAL A 3 -16.78 74.09 46.50
C VAL A 3 -16.66 75.31 47.42
N PRO A 4 -17.29 75.33 48.60
CA PRO A 4 -17.14 76.44 49.54
C PRO A 4 -15.73 76.41 50.14
N ILE A 5 -15.02 77.53 50.08
CA ILE A 5 -13.73 77.69 50.76
C ILE A 5 -14.00 78.19 52.18
N ILE A 6 -13.56 77.41 53.17
CA ILE A 6 -13.66 77.73 54.59
C ILE A 6 -12.26 78.10 55.08
N MET A 7 -12.12 79.31 55.64
CA MET A 7 -10.88 79.76 56.26
C MET A 7 -10.92 79.41 57.76
N LEU A 8 -9.87 78.77 58.26
CA LEU A 8 -9.72 78.37 59.66
C LEU A 8 -8.58 79.17 60.31
N ASN A 9 -8.76 79.56 61.57
CA ASN A 9 -7.78 80.35 62.33
C ASN A 9 -6.76 79.47 63.07
N SER A 10 -7.05 78.17 63.23
CA SER A 10 -6.13 77.19 63.83
C SER A 10 -6.42 75.77 63.35
N ALA A 11 -5.44 74.88 63.44
CA ALA A 11 -5.62 73.47 63.10
C ALA A 11 -6.67 72.75 63.96
N ALA A 12 -6.92 73.21 65.19
CA ALA A 12 -7.95 72.64 66.06
C ALA A 12 -9.38 72.84 65.49
N GLU A 13 -9.61 73.87 64.67
CA GLU A 13 -10.91 74.11 64.05
C GLU A 13 -11.27 73.06 62.99
N LEU A 14 -10.30 72.29 62.46
CA LEU A 14 -10.55 71.20 61.50
C LEU A 14 -11.55 70.17 62.03
N GLN A 15 -11.49 69.87 63.33
CA GLN A 15 -12.35 68.89 64.00
C GLN A 15 -13.85 69.27 64.00
N ASN A 16 -14.18 70.54 63.72
CA ASN A 16 -15.57 70.99 63.57
C ASN A 16 -16.16 70.74 62.17
N TYR A 17 -15.31 70.40 61.19
CA TYR A 17 -15.68 70.26 59.77
C TYR A 17 -15.31 68.91 59.17
N ILE A 18 -14.34 68.20 59.76
CA ILE A 18 -13.83 66.91 59.32
C ILE A 18 -13.82 65.97 60.53
N ASP A 19 -14.33 64.75 60.34
CA ASP A 19 -14.32 63.69 61.36
C ASP A 19 -12.87 63.38 61.79
N THR A 20 -12.62 63.23 63.09
CA THR A 20 -11.27 62.96 63.62
C THR A 20 -10.68 61.64 63.10
N THR A 21 -11.52 60.68 62.66
CA THR A 21 -11.09 59.45 62.00
C THR A 21 -10.52 59.65 60.59
N GLN A 22 -10.71 60.82 59.98
CA GLN A 22 -10.15 61.18 58.67
C GLN A 22 -8.95 62.14 58.74
N LEU A 23 -8.60 62.62 59.94
CA LEU A 23 -7.43 63.47 60.19
C LEU A 23 -6.25 62.63 60.70
N THR A 24 -5.04 62.91 60.22
CA THR A 24 -3.81 62.24 60.72
C THR A 24 -3.50 62.69 62.15
N ARG A 25 -2.63 61.93 62.84
CA ARG A 25 -2.21 62.25 64.22
C ARG A 25 -1.57 63.63 64.34
N ASP A 26 -0.85 64.08 63.31
CA ASP A 26 -0.22 65.42 63.24
C ASP A 26 -1.24 66.57 63.17
N LEU A 27 -2.48 66.27 62.74
CA LEU A 27 -3.63 67.18 62.71
C LEU A 27 -4.61 66.92 63.87
N GLY A 28 -4.21 66.15 64.88
CA GLY A 28 -5.04 65.84 66.05
C GLY A 28 -6.16 64.84 65.78
N GLY A 29 -6.03 64.00 64.76
CA GLY A 29 -6.97 62.90 64.47
C GLY A 29 -6.43 61.50 64.76
N THR A 30 -7.21 60.50 64.37
CA THR A 30 -6.96 59.07 64.61
C THR A 30 -6.71 58.25 63.35
N LEU A 31 -6.65 58.88 62.16
CA LEU A 31 -6.32 58.19 60.90
C LEU A 31 -4.89 57.64 60.98
N ASP A 32 -4.76 56.33 60.83
CA ASP A 32 -3.48 55.66 60.73
C ASP A 32 -2.94 55.74 59.30
N TYR A 33 -2.05 56.70 59.06
CA TYR A 33 -1.44 56.98 57.76
C TYR A 33 0.08 57.12 57.89
N CYS A 34 0.81 56.43 57.02
CA CYS A 34 2.25 56.55 56.88
C CYS A 34 2.59 56.78 55.40
N HIS A 35 3.00 58.00 55.05
CA HIS A 35 3.31 58.37 53.66
C HIS A 35 4.37 57.46 53.01
N LYS A 36 5.36 57.02 53.79
CA LYS A 36 6.41 56.10 53.30
C LYS A 36 5.85 54.73 52.92
N ASN A 37 4.95 54.16 53.74
CA ASN A 37 4.35 52.86 53.48
C ASN A 37 3.34 52.96 52.33
N TRP A 38 2.55 54.04 52.29
CA TRP A 38 1.65 54.37 51.18
C TRP A 38 2.40 54.41 49.84
N LEU A 39 3.49 55.18 49.77
CA LEU A 39 4.30 55.29 48.56
C LEU A 39 4.93 53.95 48.15
N LEU A 40 5.42 53.16 49.13
CA LEU A 40 6.00 51.84 48.90
C LEU A 40 4.98 50.86 48.32
N HIS A 41 3.80 50.75 48.95
CA HIS A 41 2.70 49.90 48.46
C HIS A 41 2.26 50.34 47.06
N ARG A 42 2.01 51.64 46.86
CA ARG A 42 1.54 52.19 45.59
C ARG A 42 2.53 51.91 44.45
N THR A 43 3.83 52.11 44.68
CA THR A 43 4.88 51.83 43.68
C THR A 43 5.01 50.33 43.38
N ALA A 44 4.94 49.48 44.41
CA ALA A 44 4.98 48.03 44.22
C ALA A 44 3.78 47.51 43.41
N ILE A 45 2.57 48.04 43.69
CA ILE A 45 1.34 47.70 42.96
C ILE A 45 1.40 48.16 41.51
N GLU A 46 1.95 49.34 41.21
CA GLU A 46 2.14 49.80 39.83
C GLU A 46 3.15 48.95 39.06
N SER A 47 4.26 48.58 39.70
CA SER A 47 5.24 47.66 39.13
C SER A 47 4.63 46.27 38.86
N PHE A 48 3.82 45.75 39.78
CA PHE A 48 3.14 44.47 39.60
C PHE A 48 2.04 44.52 38.53
N ALA A 49 1.25 45.58 38.47
CA ALA A 49 0.24 45.78 37.43
C ALA A 49 0.87 45.88 36.03
N LEU A 50 2.03 46.54 35.91
CA LEU A 50 2.81 46.58 34.68
C LEU A 50 3.33 45.18 34.30
N MET A 51 3.83 44.41 35.28
CA MET A 51 4.31 43.04 35.05
C MET A 51 3.17 42.12 34.59
N VAL A 52 2.01 42.10 35.26
CA VAL A 52 0.85 41.29 34.86
C VAL A 52 0.44 41.60 33.42
N LYS A 53 0.43 42.90 33.03
CA LYS A 53 0.15 43.32 31.65
C LYS A 53 1.21 42.80 30.67
N GLN A 54 2.49 42.88 31.01
CA GLN A 54 3.60 42.42 30.16
C GLN A 54 3.60 40.90 30.00
N THR A 55 3.35 40.13 31.06
CA THR A 55 3.24 38.66 31.01
C THR A 55 2.05 38.24 30.16
N ALA A 56 0.87 38.86 30.36
CA ALA A 56 -0.31 38.58 29.53
C ALA A 56 -0.09 38.92 28.05
N GLN A 57 0.55 40.05 27.73
CA GLN A 57 0.91 40.40 26.36
C GLN A 57 1.92 39.42 25.75
N THR A 58 2.88 38.93 26.52
CA THR A 58 3.89 37.96 26.06
C THR A 58 3.25 36.61 25.74
N LEU A 59 2.38 36.11 26.63
CA LEU A 59 1.61 34.90 26.42
C LEU A 59 0.63 35.02 25.24
N GLN A 60 0.03 36.21 25.03
CA GLN A 60 -0.82 36.47 23.88
C GLN A 60 -0.03 36.39 22.56
N VAL A 61 1.13 37.06 22.48
CA VAL A 61 1.99 37.02 21.28
C VAL A 61 2.47 35.59 20.99
N PHE A 62 2.82 34.81 22.02
CA PHE A 62 3.19 33.41 21.82
C PHE A 62 1.99 32.53 21.43
N GLY A 63 0.80 32.76 22.02
CA GLY A 63 -0.44 32.09 21.60
C GLY A 63 -0.78 32.35 20.13
N THR A 64 -0.53 33.57 19.64
CA THR A 64 -0.63 33.91 18.21
C THR A 64 0.43 33.18 17.39
N GLU A 65 1.72 33.20 17.78
CA GLU A 65 2.79 32.44 17.10
C GLU A 65 2.42 30.96 16.94
N LEU A 66 1.96 30.32 18.02
CA LEU A 66 1.53 28.92 18.04
C LEU A 66 0.28 28.66 17.18
N ALA A 67 -0.67 29.60 17.13
CA ALA A 67 -1.90 29.48 16.34
C ALA A 67 -1.65 29.65 14.83
N GLU A 68 -0.70 30.52 14.46
CA GLU A 68 -0.28 30.81 13.08
C GLU A 68 0.80 29.83 12.57
N THR A 69 1.35 28.96 13.43
CA THR A 69 2.37 27.97 13.03
C THR A 69 1.80 26.91 12.08
N GLU A 70 2.34 26.87 10.86
CA GLU A 70 2.10 25.77 9.92
C GLU A 70 2.68 24.44 10.43
N LEU A 71 1.98 23.33 10.18
CA LEU A 71 2.43 21.99 10.58
C LEU A 71 3.56 21.51 9.64
N PRO A 72 4.77 21.17 10.15
CA PRO A 72 5.88 20.81 9.28
C PRO A 72 5.69 19.46 8.57
N ASN A 73 6.34 19.32 7.42
CA ASN A 73 6.07 18.20 6.51
C ASN A 73 6.96 16.96 6.73
N ASP A 74 7.91 16.96 7.66
CA ASP A 74 8.79 15.82 7.96
C ASP A 74 8.99 15.59 9.47
N VAL A 75 9.49 14.39 9.83
CA VAL A 75 9.71 13.97 11.23
C VAL A 75 10.69 14.88 11.97
N SER A 76 11.76 15.33 11.32
CA SER A 76 12.84 16.08 11.97
C SER A 76 12.41 17.50 12.30
N THR A 77 11.76 18.18 11.35
CA THR A 77 11.24 19.55 11.57
C THR A 77 10.10 19.56 12.58
N THR A 78 9.16 18.62 12.53
CA THR A 78 8.08 18.52 13.54
C THR A 78 8.62 18.21 14.94
N THR A 79 9.63 17.33 15.05
CA THR A 79 10.28 17.04 16.35
C THR A 79 11.00 18.28 16.92
N ALA A 80 11.76 19.00 16.09
CA ALA A 80 12.47 20.21 16.50
C ALA A 80 11.49 21.32 16.92
N LEU A 81 10.41 21.52 16.16
CA LEU A 81 9.36 22.49 16.46
C LEU A 81 8.67 22.20 17.80
N LEU A 82 8.29 20.94 18.04
CA LEU A 82 7.69 20.51 19.31
C LEU A 82 8.62 20.76 20.50
N ALA A 83 9.92 20.51 20.35
CA ALA A 83 10.91 20.81 21.39
C ALA A 83 11.02 22.31 21.67
N VAL A 84 11.18 23.14 20.63
CA VAL A 84 11.28 24.61 20.76
C VAL A 84 10.02 25.22 21.37
N HIS A 85 8.84 24.77 20.96
CA HIS A 85 7.56 25.21 21.54
C HIS A 85 7.44 24.83 23.01
N THR A 86 7.86 23.61 23.38
CA THR A 86 7.84 23.15 24.77
C THR A 86 8.82 23.92 25.65
N GLU A 87 10.04 24.21 25.17
CA GLU A 87 11.02 25.04 25.88
C GLU A 87 10.51 26.48 26.11
N LYS A 88 9.96 27.11 25.06
CA LYS A 88 9.31 28.44 25.18
C LYS A 88 8.19 28.43 26.22
N LYS A 89 7.34 27.40 26.20
CA LYS A 89 6.21 27.25 27.12
C LYS A 89 6.65 27.06 28.58
N GLU A 90 7.63 26.19 28.85
CA GLU A 90 8.11 25.99 30.23
C GLU A 90 8.78 27.26 30.78
N LYS A 91 9.56 27.97 29.96
CA LYS A 91 10.13 29.27 30.34
C LYS A 91 9.05 30.27 30.74
N MET A 92 8.02 30.45 29.90
CA MET A 92 6.92 31.37 30.22
C MET A 92 6.12 30.94 31.46
N LYS A 93 6.06 29.63 31.74
CA LYS A 93 5.45 29.11 32.97
C LYS A 93 6.31 29.36 34.21
N ASP A 94 7.63 29.46 34.10
CA ASP A 94 8.50 29.93 35.19
C ASP A 94 8.42 31.45 35.40
N ASP A 95 8.34 32.23 34.32
CA ASP A 95 8.09 33.68 34.39
C ASP A 95 6.72 33.99 35.05
N LEU A 96 5.68 33.19 34.75
CA LEU A 96 4.37 33.24 35.42
C LEU A 96 4.45 32.96 36.93
N LYS A 97 5.11 31.87 37.34
CA LYS A 97 5.30 31.52 38.76
C LYS A 97 6.01 32.65 39.53
N LEU A 98 7.01 33.29 38.91
CA LEU A 98 7.73 34.41 39.51
C LEU A 98 6.83 35.64 39.70
N ALA A 99 5.99 35.97 38.72
CA ALA A 99 5.04 37.07 38.81
C ALA A 99 3.94 36.80 39.86
N LEU A 100 3.37 35.58 39.90
CA LEU A 100 2.41 35.15 40.94
C LEU A 100 3.00 35.24 42.35
N LYS A 101 4.28 34.88 42.50
CA LYS A 101 5.01 35.05 43.77
C LYS A 101 5.13 36.53 44.14
N GLN A 102 5.54 37.41 43.23
CA GLN A 102 5.66 38.84 43.54
C GLN A 102 4.33 39.47 43.97
N GLY A 103 3.22 39.11 43.33
CA GLY A 103 1.89 39.51 43.78
C GLY A 103 1.58 39.03 45.19
N SER A 104 1.91 37.77 45.51
CA SER A 104 1.74 37.17 46.84
C SER A 104 2.60 37.86 47.90
N ASP A 105 3.87 38.14 47.60
CA ASP A 105 4.81 38.83 48.49
C ASP A 105 4.34 40.27 48.80
N ILE A 106 3.73 40.97 47.83
CA ILE A 106 3.12 42.30 48.02
C ILE A 106 1.83 42.19 48.86
N LEU A 107 0.98 41.19 48.60
CA LEU A 107 -0.25 40.97 49.36
C LEU A 107 0.04 40.63 50.83
N GLU A 108 1.12 39.91 51.11
CA GLU A 108 1.60 39.65 52.46
C GLU A 108 2.06 40.93 53.17
N GLN A 109 2.84 41.79 52.50
CA GLN A 109 3.27 43.09 53.04
C GLN A 109 2.07 43.99 53.39
N ILE A 110 1.08 44.08 52.50
CA ILE A 110 -0.15 44.86 52.77
C ILE A 110 -0.90 44.32 53.99
N LYS A 111 -0.97 43.00 54.16
CA LYS A 111 -1.65 42.33 55.28
C LYS A 111 -0.83 42.25 56.57
N GLN A 112 0.46 42.58 56.55
CA GLN A 112 1.36 42.45 57.71
C GLN A 112 0.82 43.13 59.00
N PRO A 113 0.28 44.37 58.98
CA PRO A 113 -0.24 45.01 60.21
C PRO A 113 -1.40 44.23 60.87
N VAL A 114 -2.22 43.54 60.07
CA VAL A 114 -3.34 42.70 60.56
C VAL A 114 -2.84 41.35 61.08
N LYS A 115 -1.72 40.83 60.54
CA LYS A 115 -1.04 39.63 61.08
C LYS A 115 -0.38 39.93 62.43
N GLU A 116 0.23 41.11 62.57
CA GLU A 116 0.94 41.52 63.79
C GLU A 116 -0.01 41.99 64.90
N ASN A 117 -1.16 42.59 64.55
CA ASN A 117 -2.21 42.95 65.49
C ASN A 117 -3.61 42.62 64.92
N PRO A 118 -4.29 41.57 65.42
CA PRO A 118 -5.65 41.23 65.00
C PRO A 118 -6.73 42.29 65.27
N GLU A 119 -6.47 43.29 66.13
CA GLU A 119 -7.36 44.44 66.34
C GLU A 119 -7.10 45.59 65.35
N TYR A 120 -6.09 45.47 64.48
CA TYR A 120 -5.78 46.49 63.47
C TYR A 120 -6.89 46.60 62.42
N LYS A 121 -7.48 47.78 62.32
CA LYS A 121 -8.46 48.11 61.27
C LYS A 121 -7.72 48.80 60.13
N MET A 122 -7.71 48.15 58.96
CA MET A 122 -7.22 48.78 57.74
C MET A 122 -8.01 50.04 57.41
N ASN A 123 -7.33 51.05 56.90
CA ASN A 123 -7.95 52.20 56.27
C ASN A 123 -8.44 51.85 54.85
N GLN A 124 -9.19 52.76 54.21
CA GLN A 124 -9.78 52.51 52.89
C GLN A 124 -8.71 52.25 51.82
N ASP A 125 -7.64 53.05 51.81
CA ASP A 125 -6.53 52.91 50.84
C ASP A 125 -5.81 51.56 50.98
N GLN A 126 -5.57 51.07 52.20
CA GLN A 126 -5.03 49.72 52.43
C GLN A 126 -5.96 48.62 51.90
N THR A 127 -7.28 48.79 52.06
CA THR A 127 -8.30 47.84 51.60
C THR A 127 -8.42 47.84 50.07
N ASP A 128 -8.38 49.01 49.44
CA ASP A 128 -8.39 49.19 47.99
C ASP A 128 -7.10 48.63 47.35
N ASN A 129 -5.95 48.88 47.98
CA ASN A 129 -4.66 48.31 47.59
C ASN A 129 -4.67 46.77 47.70
N GLN A 130 -5.20 46.21 48.81
CA GLN A 130 -5.34 44.76 48.96
C GLN A 130 -6.21 44.16 47.84
N THR A 131 -7.41 44.73 47.63
CA THR A 131 -8.37 44.29 46.61
C THR A 131 -7.78 44.40 45.20
N THR A 132 -6.96 45.43 44.94
CA THR A 132 -6.26 45.61 43.66
C THR A 132 -5.24 44.50 43.42
N VAL A 133 -4.43 44.15 44.42
CA VAL A 133 -3.45 43.06 44.30
C VAL A 133 -4.12 41.69 44.17
N GLU A 134 -5.17 41.43 44.96
CA GLU A 134 -5.95 40.19 44.87
C GLU A 134 -6.56 40.02 43.48
N ARG A 135 -7.12 41.09 42.91
CA ARG A 135 -7.64 41.10 41.52
C ARG A 135 -6.54 40.84 40.50
N LEU A 136 -5.37 41.47 40.63
CA LEU A 136 -4.24 41.26 39.70
C LEU A 136 -3.70 39.82 39.75
N ILE A 137 -3.65 39.21 40.93
CA ILE A 137 -3.30 37.79 41.10
C ILE A 137 -4.37 36.90 40.42
N ILE A 138 -5.66 37.18 40.61
CA ILE A 138 -6.75 36.44 39.95
C ILE A 138 -6.59 36.51 38.43
N GLN A 139 -6.39 37.71 37.86
CA GLN A 139 -6.21 37.89 36.42
C GLN A 139 -4.99 37.14 35.87
N LEU A 140 -3.90 37.03 36.66
CA LEU A 140 -2.71 36.27 36.25
C LEU A 140 -2.96 34.75 36.26
N ASN A 141 -3.70 34.22 37.25
CA ASN A 141 -4.13 32.82 37.28
C ASN A 141 -5.12 32.49 36.15
N GLU A 142 -6.06 33.39 35.85
CA GLU A 142 -6.98 33.27 34.71
C GLU A 142 -6.22 33.21 33.38
N THR A 143 -5.18 34.04 33.24
CA THR A 143 -4.29 34.05 32.07
C THR A 143 -3.47 32.75 31.94
N GLU A 144 -2.90 32.24 33.04
CA GLU A 144 -2.21 30.94 33.04
C GLU A 144 -3.15 29.78 32.67
N THR A 145 -4.36 29.77 33.23
CA THR A 145 -5.37 28.72 32.98
C THR A 145 -5.79 28.70 31.51
N ALA A 146 -6.11 29.86 30.93
CA ALA A 146 -6.47 29.98 29.52
C ALA A 146 -5.32 29.58 28.58
N PHE A 147 -4.07 29.87 28.97
CA PHE A 147 -2.89 29.48 28.21
C PHE A 147 -2.59 27.98 28.30
N ASP A 148 -2.66 27.35 29.47
CA ASP A 148 -2.53 25.89 29.63
C ASP A 148 -3.61 25.13 28.83
N GLU A 149 -4.86 25.65 28.83
CA GLU A 149 -5.96 25.12 28.03
C GLU A 149 -5.69 25.19 26.53
N PHE A 150 -5.15 26.31 26.04
CA PHE A 150 -4.75 26.46 24.64
C PHE A 150 -3.56 25.55 24.29
N TRP A 151 -2.53 25.57 25.14
CA TRP A 151 -1.32 24.77 24.98
C TRP A 151 -1.62 23.28 24.88
N SER A 152 -2.49 22.73 25.73
CA SER A 152 -2.87 21.30 25.68
C SER A 152 -3.45 20.87 24.32
N LYS A 153 -4.24 21.75 23.68
CA LYS A 153 -4.85 21.54 22.36
C LYS A 153 -3.81 21.67 21.24
N HIS A 154 -2.89 22.64 21.35
CA HIS A 154 -1.80 22.84 20.39
C HIS A 154 -0.75 21.71 20.44
N GLN A 155 -0.30 21.33 21.63
CA GLN A 155 0.63 20.22 21.86
C GLN A 155 0.06 18.93 21.28
N LEU A 156 -1.20 18.58 21.59
CA LEU A 156 -1.85 17.39 21.05
C LEU A 156 -1.90 17.38 19.50
N LYS A 157 -2.22 18.52 18.87
CA LYS A 157 -2.22 18.67 17.40
C LYS A 157 -0.82 18.46 16.80
N LEU A 158 0.22 18.95 17.47
CA LEU A 158 1.61 18.85 17.01
C LEU A 158 2.21 17.46 17.26
N GLU A 159 1.84 16.79 18.36
CA GLU A 159 2.15 15.38 18.62
C GLU A 159 1.46 14.44 17.62
N GLN A 160 0.18 14.69 17.29
CA GLN A 160 -0.51 14.00 16.20
C GLN A 160 0.17 14.27 14.85
N CYS A 161 0.66 15.49 14.59
CA CYS A 161 1.42 15.76 13.38
C CYS A 161 2.69 14.88 13.32
N LEU A 162 3.42 14.75 14.43
CA LEU A 162 4.60 13.88 14.50
C LEU A 162 4.25 12.40 14.29
N GLN A 163 3.15 11.92 14.89
CA GLN A 163 2.62 10.57 14.68
C GLN A 163 2.31 10.32 13.20
N LEU A 164 1.63 11.25 12.53
CA LEU A 164 1.34 11.18 11.09
C LEU A 164 2.63 11.12 10.25
N ARG A 165 3.62 11.97 10.54
CA ARG A 165 4.90 11.97 9.81
C ARG A 165 5.66 10.64 9.95
N HIS A 166 5.63 10.04 11.14
CA HIS A 166 6.20 8.69 11.35
C HIS A 166 5.39 7.61 10.62
N PHE A 167 4.06 7.64 10.69
CA PHE A 167 3.18 6.69 10.00
C PHE A 167 3.40 6.74 8.47
N GLU A 168 3.49 7.93 7.89
CA GLU A 168 3.69 8.12 6.44
C GLU A 168 5.10 7.75 5.97
N LEU A 169 6.11 7.84 6.84
CA LEU A 169 7.46 7.32 6.59
C LEU A 169 7.45 5.79 6.56
N LYS A 170 6.98 5.13 7.64
CA LYS A 170 6.84 3.67 7.72
C LYS A 170 6.02 3.11 6.54
N PHE A 171 4.93 3.79 6.19
CA PHE A 171 4.06 3.42 5.07
C PHE A 171 4.83 3.38 3.74
N ARG A 172 5.65 4.39 3.45
CA ARG A 172 6.43 4.45 2.21
C ARG A 172 7.45 3.29 2.12
N GLU A 173 8.12 2.99 3.22
CA GLU A 173 9.11 1.91 3.33
C GLU A 173 8.45 0.54 3.15
N ILE A 174 7.37 0.28 3.89
CA ILE A 174 6.62 -0.97 3.83
C ILE A 174 5.94 -1.15 2.46
N LYS A 175 5.35 -0.10 1.88
CA LYS A 175 4.73 -0.18 0.55
C LYS A 175 5.76 -0.59 -0.51
N ALA A 176 6.95 0.00 -0.51
CA ALA A 176 8.01 -0.38 -1.46
C ALA A 176 8.44 -1.86 -1.31
N ALA A 177 8.44 -2.39 -0.08
CA ALA A 177 8.67 -3.82 0.15
C ALA A 177 7.52 -4.71 -0.36
N LEU A 178 6.25 -4.33 -0.11
CA LEU A 178 5.07 -5.03 -0.63
C LEU A 178 5.01 -5.00 -2.17
N ASP A 179 5.35 -3.86 -2.79
CA ASP A 179 5.41 -3.72 -4.25
C ASP A 179 6.44 -4.70 -4.85
N SER A 180 7.64 -4.79 -4.24
CA SER A 180 8.70 -5.73 -4.63
C SER A 180 8.32 -7.21 -4.41
N ILE A 181 7.60 -7.52 -3.32
CA ILE A 181 7.03 -8.85 -3.08
C ILE A 181 5.97 -9.17 -4.14
N SER A 182 5.10 -8.22 -4.48
CA SER A 182 4.05 -8.37 -5.49
C SER A 182 4.65 -8.63 -6.88
N GLU A 183 5.61 -7.81 -7.31
CA GLU A 183 6.34 -7.99 -8.58
C GLU A 183 6.98 -9.38 -8.64
N ARG A 184 7.71 -9.77 -7.58
CA ARG A 184 8.38 -11.08 -7.46
C ARG A 184 7.38 -12.23 -7.49
N ALA A 185 6.21 -12.11 -6.86
CA ALA A 185 5.13 -13.10 -6.96
C ALA A 185 4.65 -13.29 -8.41
N THR A 186 4.62 -12.23 -9.23
CA THR A 186 4.23 -12.35 -10.65
C THR A 186 5.21 -13.14 -11.51
N THR A 187 6.42 -13.46 -11.02
CA THR A 187 7.42 -14.26 -11.75
C THR A 187 7.11 -15.76 -11.72
N TYR A 188 6.36 -16.24 -10.71
CA TYR A 188 5.91 -17.63 -10.57
C TYR A 188 4.79 -17.97 -11.57
N ARG A 189 5.11 -17.94 -12.87
CA ARG A 189 4.18 -18.25 -13.97
C ARG A 189 4.34 -19.67 -14.52
N ASP A 190 5.49 -20.29 -14.30
CA ASP A 190 5.76 -21.66 -14.76
C ASP A 190 4.85 -22.66 -14.03
N VAL A 191 4.42 -23.68 -14.76
CA VAL A 191 3.64 -24.82 -14.26
C VAL A 191 4.48 -26.09 -14.20
N GLY A 192 5.74 -26.05 -14.62
CA GLY A 192 6.71 -27.15 -14.63
C GLY A 192 6.44 -28.20 -15.72
N ASN A 193 7.50 -28.95 -16.05
CA ASN A 193 7.54 -29.93 -17.15
C ASN A 193 7.82 -31.38 -16.70
N SER A 194 7.92 -31.63 -15.39
CA SER A 194 7.98 -32.94 -14.74
C SER A 194 7.52 -32.83 -13.28
N CYS A 195 7.23 -33.94 -12.59
CA CYS A 195 6.95 -33.91 -11.15
C CYS A 195 8.08 -33.25 -10.35
N SER A 196 9.33 -33.63 -10.63
CA SER A 196 10.51 -33.09 -9.94
C SER A 196 10.71 -31.59 -10.13
N HIS A 197 10.35 -31.05 -11.31
CA HIS A 197 10.41 -29.60 -11.54
C HIS A 197 9.29 -28.87 -10.78
N VAL A 198 8.05 -29.40 -10.79
CA VAL A 198 6.94 -28.77 -10.03
C VAL A 198 7.18 -28.81 -8.52
N GLU A 199 7.76 -29.89 -8.00
CA GLU A 199 8.16 -30.00 -6.58
C GLU A 199 9.26 -28.98 -6.22
N HIS A 200 10.17 -28.66 -7.15
CA HIS A 200 11.14 -27.58 -6.98
C HIS A 200 10.46 -26.20 -6.93
N ILE A 201 9.59 -25.88 -7.91
CA ILE A 201 8.88 -24.59 -7.95
C ILE A 201 7.99 -24.41 -6.70
N LEU A 202 7.32 -25.47 -6.23
CA LEU A 202 6.54 -25.45 -4.98
C LEU A 202 7.41 -25.14 -3.76
N LYS A 203 8.60 -25.74 -3.67
CA LYS A 203 9.55 -25.50 -2.57
C LYS A 203 10.08 -24.06 -2.59
N ASP A 204 10.41 -23.54 -3.77
CA ASP A 204 10.87 -22.16 -3.93
C ASP A 204 9.75 -21.15 -3.63
N LEU A 205 8.51 -21.43 -4.05
CA LEU A 205 7.34 -20.62 -3.72
C LEU A 205 7.08 -20.61 -2.20
N CYS A 206 7.19 -21.76 -1.54
CA CYS A 206 7.02 -21.88 -0.08
C CYS A 206 8.11 -21.07 0.65
N SER A 207 9.37 -21.14 0.20
CA SER A 207 10.46 -20.34 0.80
C SER A 207 10.41 -18.86 0.44
N PHE A 208 9.62 -18.46 -0.57
CA PHE A 208 9.28 -17.06 -0.86
C PHE A 208 8.12 -16.57 -0.01
N GLU A 209 7.09 -17.40 0.20
CA GLU A 209 5.96 -17.15 1.10
C GLU A 209 6.44 -16.95 2.54
N GLU A 210 7.29 -17.86 3.04
CA GLU A 210 7.94 -17.75 4.36
C GLU A 210 8.72 -16.45 4.54
N LYS A 211 9.54 -16.06 3.55
CA LYS A 211 10.36 -14.85 3.63
C LYS A 211 9.52 -13.58 3.58
N SER A 212 8.51 -13.53 2.71
CA SER A 212 7.64 -12.36 2.52
C SER A 212 6.63 -12.16 3.66
N GLN A 213 6.56 -13.12 4.58
CA GLN A 213 5.60 -13.10 5.68
C GLN A 213 5.93 -12.03 6.74
N GLU A 214 7.20 -11.63 6.87
CA GLU A 214 7.64 -10.59 7.81
C GLU A 214 7.12 -9.21 7.38
N GLU A 215 7.30 -8.83 6.12
CA GLU A 215 6.83 -7.54 5.59
C GLU A 215 5.30 -7.48 5.52
N ILE A 216 4.63 -8.60 5.23
CA ILE A 216 3.15 -8.70 5.31
C ILE A 216 2.66 -8.51 6.75
N GLN A 217 3.36 -9.05 7.76
CA GLN A 217 3.00 -8.82 9.17
C GLN A 217 3.29 -7.37 9.60
N SER A 218 4.40 -6.78 9.15
CA SER A 218 4.75 -5.39 9.38
C SER A 218 3.69 -4.44 8.81
N ALA A 219 3.22 -4.69 7.57
CA ALA A 219 2.13 -3.96 6.95
C ALA A 219 0.80 -4.09 7.70
N GLN A 220 0.43 -5.29 8.15
CA GLN A 220 -0.76 -5.48 8.99
C GLN A 220 -0.63 -4.81 10.36
N ALA A 221 0.57 -4.73 10.92
CA ALA A 221 0.82 -4.03 12.18
C ALA A 221 0.68 -2.50 11.99
N LEU A 222 1.24 -1.95 10.92
CA LEU A 222 1.10 -0.53 10.58
C LEU A 222 -0.35 -0.14 10.26
N ALA A 223 -1.11 -0.98 9.55
CA ALA A 223 -2.52 -0.73 9.30
C ALA A 223 -3.32 -0.64 10.62
N ARG A 224 -3.08 -1.56 11.57
CA ARG A 224 -3.68 -1.51 12.92
C ARG A 224 -3.22 -0.30 13.74
N GLU A 225 -1.97 0.16 13.57
CA GLU A 225 -1.47 1.40 14.17
C GLU A 225 -2.28 2.60 13.66
N GLY A 226 -2.50 2.69 12.35
CA GLY A 226 -3.34 3.73 11.73
C GLY A 226 -4.82 3.63 12.15
N ASP A 227 -5.40 2.43 12.20
CA ASP A 227 -6.77 2.20 12.68
C ASP A 227 -6.94 2.68 14.13
N HIS A 228 -5.94 2.46 14.99
CA HIS A 228 -5.92 2.98 16.35
C HIS A 228 -5.85 4.52 16.41
N LEU A 229 -5.06 5.16 15.53
CA LEU A 229 -5.04 6.62 15.41
C LEU A 229 -6.42 7.17 15.00
N ILE A 230 -7.08 6.53 14.04
CA ILE A 230 -8.44 6.91 13.61
C ILE A 230 -9.44 6.80 14.77
N LEU A 231 -9.44 5.67 15.49
CA LEU A 231 -10.28 5.47 16.69
C LEU A 231 -9.97 6.47 17.82
N SER A 232 -8.76 7.02 17.86
CA SER A 232 -8.33 8.05 18.80
C SER A 232 -8.73 9.49 18.40
N ASN A 233 -9.54 9.66 17.33
CA ASN A 233 -9.92 10.95 16.75
C ASN A 233 -8.70 11.81 16.33
N HIS A 234 -7.69 11.17 15.75
CA HIS A 234 -6.51 11.84 15.20
C HIS A 234 -6.90 12.79 14.04
N TYR A 235 -6.44 14.05 14.05
CA TYR A 235 -6.96 15.10 13.14
C TYR A 235 -6.88 14.76 11.64
N ALA A 236 -5.92 13.93 11.24
CA ALA A 236 -5.64 13.57 9.84
C ALA A 236 -6.26 12.24 9.37
N VAL A 237 -7.49 11.89 9.82
CA VAL A 237 -8.19 10.65 9.40
C VAL A 237 -8.12 10.43 7.88
N ASP A 238 -8.40 11.47 7.10
CA ASP A 238 -8.46 11.42 5.63
C ASP A 238 -7.11 11.09 4.98
N SER A 239 -5.98 11.31 5.66
CA SER A 239 -4.65 10.92 5.18
C SER A 239 -4.25 9.50 5.63
N ILE A 240 -4.78 9.03 6.77
CA ILE A 240 -4.44 7.73 7.37
C ILE A 240 -5.30 6.61 6.77
N LEU A 241 -6.62 6.82 6.68
CA LEU A 241 -7.58 5.79 6.25
C LEU A 241 -7.31 5.22 4.85
N PRO A 242 -6.98 6.02 3.81
CA PRO A 242 -6.63 5.46 2.50
C PRO A 242 -5.38 4.56 2.56
N LYS A 243 -4.38 4.95 3.37
CA LYS A 243 -3.12 4.20 3.54
C LYS A 243 -3.34 2.88 4.27
N CYS A 244 -4.18 2.85 5.32
CA CYS A 244 -4.61 1.59 5.97
C CYS A 244 -5.32 0.65 4.97
N ASN A 245 -6.25 1.18 4.18
CA ASN A 245 -6.99 0.41 3.17
C ASN A 245 -6.06 -0.13 2.08
N GLU A 246 -5.08 0.66 1.63
CA GLU A 246 -4.07 0.24 0.64
C GLU A 246 -3.17 -0.88 1.17
N LEU A 247 -2.67 -0.78 2.41
CA LEU A 247 -1.91 -1.86 3.05
C LEU A 247 -2.73 -3.15 3.16
N HIS A 248 -3.98 -3.05 3.64
CA HIS A 248 -4.89 -4.21 3.72
C HIS A 248 -5.14 -4.84 2.34
N HIS A 249 -5.36 -4.03 1.30
CA HIS A 249 -5.57 -4.50 -0.06
C HIS A 249 -4.31 -5.17 -0.65
N LEU A 250 -3.12 -4.58 -0.47
CA LEU A 250 -1.86 -5.16 -0.95
C LEU A 250 -1.56 -6.49 -0.27
N CYS A 251 -1.66 -6.57 1.07
CA CYS A 251 -1.47 -7.83 1.80
C CYS A 251 -2.46 -8.93 1.36
N GLY A 252 -3.74 -8.58 1.21
CA GLY A 252 -4.76 -9.52 0.71
C GLY A 252 -4.48 -10.00 -0.71
N SER A 253 -4.10 -9.08 -1.61
CA SER A 253 -3.77 -9.38 -3.00
C SER A 253 -2.57 -10.31 -3.14
N ILE A 254 -1.48 -10.03 -2.43
CA ILE A 254 -0.26 -10.86 -2.41
C ILE A 254 -0.58 -12.26 -1.87
N SER A 255 -1.28 -12.34 -0.73
CA SER A 255 -1.65 -13.61 -0.11
C SER A 255 -2.53 -14.46 -1.03
N SER A 256 -3.53 -13.84 -1.67
CA SER A 256 -4.40 -14.49 -2.65
C SER A 256 -3.63 -14.99 -3.87
N ASN A 257 -2.70 -14.17 -4.41
CA ASN A 257 -1.88 -14.55 -5.56
C ASN A 257 -1.01 -15.78 -5.25
N ILE A 258 -0.29 -15.78 -4.12
CA ILE A 258 0.56 -16.90 -3.71
C ILE A 258 -0.27 -18.17 -3.52
N GLN A 259 -1.44 -18.08 -2.87
CA GLN A 259 -2.36 -19.21 -2.71
C GLN A 259 -2.87 -19.75 -4.05
N GLN A 260 -3.22 -18.88 -5.00
CA GLN A 260 -3.63 -19.25 -6.35
C GLN A 260 -2.51 -19.93 -7.14
N ARG A 261 -1.26 -19.41 -7.07
CA ARG A 261 -0.08 -20.04 -7.67
C ARG A 261 0.20 -21.42 -7.08
N ARG A 262 0.15 -21.55 -5.75
CA ARG A 262 0.31 -22.82 -5.04
C ARG A 262 -0.76 -23.85 -5.46
N ALA A 263 -2.01 -23.42 -5.62
CA ALA A 263 -3.10 -24.27 -6.10
C ALA A 263 -2.88 -24.75 -7.56
N TYR A 264 -2.44 -23.86 -8.47
CA TYR A 264 -2.10 -24.25 -9.84
C TYR A 264 -0.92 -25.22 -9.91
N LEU A 265 0.13 -25.00 -9.09
CA LEU A 265 1.28 -25.91 -9.05
C LEU A 265 0.91 -27.30 -8.51
N TYR A 266 0.12 -27.40 -7.42
CA TYR A 266 -0.39 -28.71 -6.97
C TYR A 266 -1.23 -29.40 -8.04
N LYS A 267 -2.03 -28.64 -8.80
CA LYS A 267 -2.83 -29.16 -9.91
C LYS A 267 -1.95 -29.67 -11.07
N SER A 268 -0.80 -29.03 -11.32
CA SER A 268 0.18 -29.48 -12.31
C SER A 268 0.92 -30.73 -11.85
N LEU A 269 1.32 -30.79 -10.57
CA LEU A 269 1.96 -31.95 -9.97
C LEU A 269 1.07 -33.20 -10.07
N GLU A 270 -0.23 -33.08 -9.83
CA GLU A 270 -1.17 -34.20 -9.99
C GLU A 270 -1.29 -34.66 -11.45
N LEU A 271 -1.32 -33.73 -12.41
CA LEU A 271 -1.34 -34.08 -13.83
C LEU A 271 -0.04 -34.80 -14.24
N HIS A 272 1.13 -34.26 -13.88
CA HIS A 272 2.43 -34.89 -14.17
C HIS A 272 2.54 -36.28 -13.54
N ARG A 273 2.11 -36.47 -12.28
CA ARG A 273 2.09 -37.79 -11.62
C ARG A 273 1.19 -38.79 -12.36
N ARG A 274 0.07 -38.34 -12.91
CA ARG A 274 -0.80 -39.19 -13.74
C ARG A 274 -0.17 -39.53 -15.09
N LEU A 275 0.52 -38.58 -15.72
CA LEU A 275 1.22 -38.80 -16.98
C LEU A 275 2.41 -39.75 -16.82
N GLU A 276 3.22 -39.58 -15.78
CA GLU A 276 4.33 -40.47 -15.43
C GLU A 276 3.84 -41.91 -15.19
N LYS A 277 2.83 -42.12 -14.33
CA LYS A 277 2.20 -43.45 -14.14
C LYS A 277 1.59 -44.04 -15.42
N THR A 278 1.08 -43.21 -16.32
CA THR A 278 0.55 -43.67 -17.62
C THR A 278 1.70 -44.11 -18.53
N MET A 279 2.85 -43.43 -18.50
CA MET A 279 4.05 -43.84 -19.23
C MET A 279 4.65 -45.13 -18.67
N GLU A 280 4.78 -45.25 -17.35
CA GLU A 280 5.21 -46.47 -16.65
C GLU A 280 4.35 -47.68 -17.07
N TRP A 281 3.02 -47.55 -17.02
CA TRP A 281 2.11 -48.60 -17.49
C TRP A 281 2.31 -48.96 -18.98
N CYS A 282 2.60 -47.97 -19.83
CA CYS A 282 2.91 -48.25 -21.24
C CYS A 282 4.22 -49.04 -21.40
N ASP A 283 5.27 -48.67 -20.67
CA ASP A 283 6.59 -49.30 -20.80
C ASP A 283 6.61 -50.71 -20.19
N GLU A 284 6.00 -50.92 -19.02
CA GLU A 284 5.76 -52.26 -18.46
C GLU A 284 4.89 -53.11 -19.39
N GLY A 285 3.87 -52.52 -20.03
CA GLY A 285 3.01 -53.23 -20.98
C GLY A 285 3.74 -53.66 -22.26
N ILE A 286 4.60 -52.79 -22.79
CA ILE A 286 5.48 -53.09 -23.92
C ILE A 286 6.51 -54.15 -23.54
N TYR A 287 7.13 -54.03 -22.36
CA TYR A 287 8.08 -55.01 -21.84
C TYR A 287 7.44 -56.39 -21.65
N LEU A 288 6.24 -56.45 -21.06
CA LEU A 288 5.47 -57.68 -20.91
C LEU A 288 5.22 -58.37 -22.25
N LEU A 289 4.77 -57.61 -23.26
CA LEU A 289 4.49 -58.12 -24.61
C LEU A 289 5.75 -58.64 -25.33
N ALA A 290 6.88 -57.94 -25.15
CA ALA A 290 8.18 -58.32 -25.71
C ALA A 290 8.82 -59.53 -25.00
N SER A 291 8.60 -59.68 -23.69
CA SER A 291 9.25 -60.70 -22.85
C SER A 291 8.56 -62.07 -22.87
N GLN A 292 7.45 -62.23 -23.61
CA GLN A 292 6.73 -63.49 -23.67
C GLN A 292 7.56 -64.56 -24.42
N PRO A 293 7.95 -65.68 -23.78
CA PRO A 293 8.89 -66.65 -24.35
C PRO A 293 8.27 -67.41 -25.54
N VAL A 294 9.11 -67.78 -26.51
CA VAL A 294 8.72 -68.35 -27.81
C VAL A 294 7.88 -69.62 -27.67
N ASP A 295 8.12 -70.40 -26.61
CA ASP A 295 7.43 -71.66 -26.32
C ASP A 295 5.93 -71.45 -26.07
N LYS A 296 5.53 -70.29 -25.53
CA LYS A 296 4.12 -69.91 -25.33
C LYS A 296 3.33 -69.74 -26.64
N PHE A 297 3.97 -69.80 -27.81
CA PHE A 297 3.29 -69.73 -29.12
C PHE A 297 3.25 -71.07 -29.86
N GLN A 298 3.82 -72.14 -29.27
CA GLN A 298 3.89 -73.47 -29.89
C GLN A 298 2.89 -74.48 -29.30
N SER A 299 2.25 -74.15 -28.16
CA SER A 299 1.26 -74.99 -27.49
C SER A 299 -0.01 -74.21 -27.13
N GLN A 300 -1.14 -74.92 -27.05
CA GLN A 300 -2.42 -74.36 -26.59
C GLN A 300 -2.30 -73.81 -25.15
N ASP A 301 -1.74 -74.60 -24.25
CA ASP A 301 -1.52 -74.25 -22.83
C ASP A 301 -0.65 -72.99 -22.66
N GLY A 302 0.42 -72.88 -23.46
CA GLY A 302 1.27 -71.70 -23.50
C GLY A 302 0.53 -70.45 -24.00
N ALA A 303 -0.35 -70.59 -25.00
CA ALA A 303 -1.14 -69.49 -25.54
C ALA A 303 -2.23 -69.02 -24.55
N GLU A 304 -2.85 -69.95 -23.82
CA GLU A 304 -3.80 -69.65 -22.74
C GLU A 304 -3.09 -68.97 -21.55
N SER A 305 -1.90 -69.44 -21.16
CA SER A 305 -1.05 -68.81 -20.14
C SER A 305 -0.66 -67.38 -20.52
N ALA A 306 -0.18 -67.15 -21.75
CA ALA A 306 0.19 -65.82 -22.27
C ALA A 306 -1.01 -64.85 -22.34
N LEU A 307 -2.23 -65.37 -22.49
CA LEU A 307 -3.45 -64.58 -22.55
C LEU A 307 -3.92 -64.18 -21.14
N GLN A 308 -3.91 -65.10 -20.19
CA GLN A 308 -4.24 -64.82 -18.78
C GLN A 308 -3.25 -63.83 -18.14
N GLU A 309 -1.97 -63.92 -18.51
CA GLU A 309 -0.90 -62.98 -18.14
C GLU A 309 -1.20 -61.55 -18.62
N ILE A 310 -1.67 -61.39 -19.86
CA ILE A 310 -2.11 -60.10 -20.40
C ILE A 310 -3.39 -59.60 -19.71
N GLU A 311 -4.39 -60.46 -19.49
CA GLU A 311 -5.66 -60.03 -18.90
C GLU A 311 -5.48 -59.56 -17.45
N ARG A 312 -4.63 -60.24 -16.66
CA ARG A 312 -4.21 -59.79 -15.31
C ARG A 312 -3.50 -58.43 -15.32
N PHE A 313 -2.73 -58.11 -16.37
CA PHE A 313 -2.05 -56.81 -16.53
C PHE A 313 -3.02 -55.69 -16.93
N LEU A 314 -4.07 -56.00 -17.68
CA LEU A 314 -5.11 -55.03 -18.04
C LEU A 314 -6.05 -54.74 -16.86
N GLU A 315 -6.29 -55.73 -15.99
CA GLU A 315 -7.08 -55.59 -14.76
C GLU A 315 -6.38 -54.75 -13.68
N SER A 316 -5.04 -54.76 -13.62
CA SER A 316 -4.28 -54.16 -12.52
C SER A 316 -4.18 -52.63 -12.51
N CYS A 317 -4.56 -51.94 -13.60
CA CYS A 317 -4.28 -50.50 -13.77
C CYS A 317 -5.51 -49.65 -14.16
N THR A 318 -6.68 -49.98 -13.62
CA THR A 318 -7.95 -49.31 -13.98
C THR A 318 -8.07 -47.85 -13.54
N GLU A 319 -7.19 -47.32 -12.68
CA GLU A 319 -7.27 -45.95 -12.14
C GLU A 319 -6.37 -44.93 -12.86
N ASN A 320 -5.11 -45.29 -13.14
CA ASN A 320 -4.10 -44.33 -13.62
C ASN A 320 -4.32 -43.88 -15.08
N ILE A 321 -4.82 -44.80 -15.92
CA ILE A 321 -5.01 -44.66 -17.36
C ILE A 321 -5.93 -43.45 -17.72
N ILE A 322 -5.59 -42.74 -18.80
CA ILE A 322 -6.43 -41.68 -19.38
C ILE A 322 -7.56 -42.33 -20.18
N LYS A 323 -8.77 -42.35 -19.62
CA LYS A 323 -9.96 -42.95 -20.23
C LYS A 323 -10.63 -42.03 -21.26
N ASP A 324 -10.66 -40.74 -20.98
CA ASP A 324 -11.22 -39.70 -21.86
C ASP A 324 -10.31 -38.46 -21.85
N LEU A 325 -9.76 -38.12 -23.01
CA LEU A 325 -8.83 -36.99 -23.16
C LEU A 325 -9.54 -35.62 -23.02
N PRO A 326 -10.70 -35.35 -23.65
CA PRO A 326 -11.48 -34.13 -23.42
C PRO A 326 -11.75 -33.82 -21.94
N THR A 327 -12.19 -34.81 -21.15
CA THR A 327 -12.45 -34.63 -19.71
C THR A 327 -11.17 -34.26 -18.95
N VAL A 328 -10.03 -34.86 -19.27
CA VAL A 328 -8.73 -34.47 -18.68
C VAL A 328 -8.35 -33.05 -19.11
N LEU A 329 -8.46 -32.70 -20.40
CA LEU A 329 -8.11 -31.36 -20.86
C LEU A 329 -9.00 -30.27 -20.22
N ALA A 330 -10.30 -30.52 -20.06
CA ALA A 330 -11.21 -29.63 -19.33
C ALA A 330 -10.88 -29.58 -17.81
N GLN A 331 -10.60 -30.73 -17.18
CA GLN A 331 -10.21 -30.78 -15.77
C GLN A 331 -8.98 -29.92 -15.48
N TYR A 332 -8.01 -29.88 -16.40
CA TYR A 332 -6.72 -29.21 -16.21
C TYR A 332 -6.58 -27.85 -16.95
N GLU A 333 -7.62 -27.36 -17.63
CA GLU A 333 -7.59 -26.16 -18.49
C GLU A 333 -6.76 -24.98 -17.95
N ALA A 334 -7.01 -24.56 -16.71
CA ALA A 334 -6.35 -23.41 -16.05
C ALA A 334 -4.81 -23.53 -15.87
N ILE A 335 -4.18 -24.65 -16.23
CA ILE A 335 -2.73 -24.84 -16.21
C ILE A 335 -2.14 -25.32 -17.55
N LEU A 336 -2.97 -25.52 -18.59
CA LEU A 336 -2.52 -26.12 -19.85
C LEU A 336 -1.75 -25.12 -20.74
N THR A 337 -0.44 -25.07 -20.58
CA THR A 337 0.47 -24.51 -21.59
C THR A 337 0.43 -25.35 -22.88
N ALA A 338 0.91 -24.78 -23.99
CA ALA A 338 0.99 -25.49 -25.27
C ALA A 338 1.87 -26.76 -25.15
N GLU A 339 3.01 -26.65 -24.47
CA GLU A 339 3.96 -27.75 -24.23
C GLU A 339 3.35 -28.86 -23.36
N LEU A 340 2.68 -28.49 -22.26
CA LEU A 340 2.01 -29.45 -21.38
C LEU A 340 0.87 -30.17 -22.11
N LYS A 341 0.10 -29.44 -22.92
CA LYS A 341 -0.95 -30.01 -23.78
C LYS A 341 -0.37 -30.96 -24.83
N GLU A 342 0.78 -30.65 -25.42
CA GLU A 342 1.48 -31.55 -26.34
C GLU A 342 1.98 -32.81 -25.62
N HIS A 343 2.54 -32.68 -24.42
CA HIS A 343 2.99 -33.81 -23.60
C HIS A 343 1.82 -34.75 -23.24
N VAL A 344 0.69 -34.21 -22.77
CA VAL A 344 -0.55 -34.99 -22.51
C VAL A 344 -0.97 -35.78 -23.76
N ASN A 345 -0.94 -35.16 -24.95
CA ASN A 345 -1.29 -35.84 -26.20
C ASN A 345 -0.30 -36.95 -26.57
N LYS A 346 1.02 -36.73 -26.41
CA LYS A 346 2.06 -37.75 -26.64
C LYS A 346 1.89 -38.97 -25.73
N VAL A 347 1.60 -38.76 -24.44
CA VAL A 347 1.35 -39.83 -23.47
C VAL A 347 0.07 -40.60 -23.83
N PHE A 348 -1.01 -39.90 -24.19
CA PHE A 348 -2.26 -40.54 -24.63
C PHE A 348 -2.10 -41.36 -25.92
N GLN A 349 -1.31 -40.88 -26.90
CA GLN A 349 -0.98 -41.65 -28.11
C GLN A 349 -0.15 -42.91 -27.80
N LYS A 350 0.84 -42.83 -26.91
CA LYS A 350 1.60 -43.99 -26.42
C LYS A 350 0.69 -45.03 -25.76
N GLN A 351 -0.26 -44.56 -24.95
CA GLN A 351 -1.27 -45.39 -24.29
C GLN A 351 -2.18 -46.11 -25.29
N GLN A 352 -2.73 -45.41 -26.28
CA GLN A 352 -3.56 -46.01 -27.34
C GLN A 352 -2.78 -47.05 -28.15
N SER A 353 -1.54 -46.74 -28.55
CA SER A 353 -0.66 -47.69 -29.25
C SER A 353 -0.40 -48.97 -28.44
N THR A 354 -0.18 -48.83 -27.13
CA THR A 354 0.00 -49.98 -26.23
C THR A 354 -1.27 -50.81 -26.09
N GLN A 355 -2.44 -50.17 -25.97
CA GLN A 355 -3.74 -50.85 -25.95
C GLN A 355 -4.02 -51.60 -27.27
N GLU A 356 -3.69 -51.01 -28.42
CA GLU A 356 -3.74 -51.69 -29.72
C GLU A 356 -2.81 -52.90 -29.80
N MET A 357 -1.58 -52.81 -29.28
CA MET A 357 -0.66 -53.94 -29.25
C MET A 357 -1.19 -55.08 -28.38
N PHE A 358 -1.81 -54.78 -27.24
CA PHE A 358 -2.49 -55.77 -26.41
C PHE A 358 -3.65 -56.46 -27.14
N GLU A 359 -4.58 -55.74 -27.75
CA GLU A 359 -5.71 -56.39 -28.44
C GLU A 359 -5.27 -57.15 -29.72
N LYS A 360 -4.26 -56.67 -30.46
CA LYS A 360 -3.64 -57.44 -31.56
C LYS A 360 -3.00 -58.74 -31.06
N ARG A 361 -2.34 -58.71 -29.89
CA ARG A 361 -1.75 -59.91 -29.26
C ARG A 361 -2.82 -60.87 -28.74
N LYS A 362 -3.82 -60.39 -28.01
CA LYS A 362 -4.95 -61.20 -27.51
C LYS A 362 -5.74 -61.82 -28.67
N GLY A 363 -6.01 -61.07 -29.73
CA GLY A 363 -6.66 -61.57 -30.95
C GLY A 363 -5.86 -62.66 -31.68
N SER A 364 -4.52 -62.67 -31.53
CA SER A 364 -3.65 -63.74 -32.05
C SER A 364 -3.60 -64.95 -31.12
N LEU A 365 -3.45 -64.74 -29.81
CA LEU A 365 -3.42 -65.81 -28.81
C LEU A 365 -4.76 -66.58 -28.74
N ARG A 366 -5.91 -65.89 -28.82
CA ARG A 366 -7.24 -66.52 -28.90
C ARG A 366 -7.36 -67.49 -30.09
N LYS A 367 -6.69 -67.21 -31.22
CA LYS A 367 -6.67 -68.10 -32.40
C LYS A 367 -5.74 -69.30 -32.25
N LEU A 368 -4.72 -69.21 -31.39
CA LEU A 368 -3.80 -70.31 -31.07
C LEU A 368 -4.36 -71.23 -29.97
N ALA A 369 -5.07 -70.66 -29.00
CA ALA A 369 -5.78 -71.42 -27.96
C ALA A 369 -7.03 -72.15 -28.50
N ALA A 370 -7.71 -71.58 -29.51
CA ALA A 370 -8.86 -72.20 -30.15
C ALA A 370 -8.49 -73.51 -30.87
N LYS A 371 -9.00 -74.64 -30.39
CA LYS A 371 -8.73 -75.98 -30.93
C LYS A 371 -9.08 -76.07 -32.42
N GLN A 372 -8.06 -76.18 -33.26
CA GLN A 372 -8.23 -76.47 -34.68
C GLN A 372 -8.51 -77.96 -34.89
N THR A 373 -9.76 -78.39 -34.71
CA THR A 373 -10.20 -79.75 -35.06
C THR A 373 -10.12 -79.98 -36.56
N ARG A 374 -9.03 -80.60 -37.03
CA ARG A 374 -8.92 -81.04 -38.43
C ARG A 374 -10.06 -82.02 -38.77
N PRO A 375 -10.75 -81.85 -39.90
CA PRO A 375 -11.63 -82.89 -40.43
C PRO A 375 -10.82 -84.15 -40.74
N VAL A 376 -11.14 -85.25 -40.07
CA VAL A 376 -10.50 -86.56 -40.34
C VAL A 376 -11.26 -87.23 -41.48
N GLN A 377 -10.69 -87.24 -42.68
CA GLN A 377 -11.20 -88.08 -43.78
C GLN A 377 -10.89 -89.56 -43.49
N PRO A 378 -11.90 -90.46 -43.46
CA PRO A 378 -11.67 -91.90 -43.38
C PRO A 378 -11.34 -92.45 -44.78
N VAL A 379 -10.22 -93.18 -44.90
CA VAL A 379 -9.82 -93.87 -46.13
C VAL A 379 -9.44 -95.32 -45.80
N ALA A 380 -9.91 -96.26 -46.63
CA ALA A 380 -9.81 -97.71 -46.41
C ALA A 380 -8.40 -98.29 -46.75
N PRO A 381 -8.04 -99.48 -46.24
CA PRO A 381 -6.64 -99.95 -46.25
C PRO A 381 -6.23 -100.88 -47.41
N ARG A 382 -5.01 -100.65 -47.93
CA ARG A 382 -4.14 -101.61 -48.69
C ARG A 382 -4.66 -102.03 -50.09
N PRO A 383 -3.81 -102.52 -51.03
CA PRO A 383 -2.62 -103.36 -50.84
C PRO A 383 -1.27 -102.73 -51.29
N GLU A 384 -0.27 -103.60 -51.50
CA GLU A 384 1.18 -103.30 -51.62
C GLU A 384 1.70 -103.33 -53.08
N ALA A 385 2.98 -102.96 -53.26
CA ALA A 385 3.95 -103.49 -54.26
C ALA A 385 4.63 -102.49 -55.24
N PHE A 386 5.97 -102.41 -55.09
CA PHE A 386 7.01 -102.44 -56.14
C PHE A 386 7.08 -101.40 -57.30
N VAL A 387 8.05 -100.47 -57.15
CA VAL A 387 9.24 -100.30 -58.02
C VAL A 387 9.14 -99.57 -59.40
N LYS A 388 10.21 -98.80 -59.67
CA LYS A 388 10.72 -98.18 -60.93
C LYS A 388 10.32 -96.73 -61.29
N SER A 389 11.38 -95.97 -61.54
CA SER A 389 11.54 -94.69 -62.25
C SER A 389 11.66 -94.95 -63.79
N PRO A 390 11.96 -94.00 -64.72
CA PRO A 390 12.51 -92.63 -64.53
C PRO A 390 12.02 -91.53 -65.52
N ASN A 391 12.72 -90.39 -65.51
CA ASN A 391 12.72 -89.28 -66.50
C ASN A 391 11.46 -88.38 -66.52
N SER A 392 11.52 -87.07 -66.81
CA SER A 392 12.57 -86.24 -67.44
C SER A 392 12.58 -84.76 -67.00
N SER A 393 13.77 -84.15 -66.90
CA SER A 393 14.04 -82.68 -66.95
C SER A 393 14.02 -82.17 -68.43
N PRO A 394 14.36 -80.90 -68.78
CA PRO A 394 14.83 -79.71 -68.01
C PRO A 394 13.96 -78.45 -68.33
N ASP A 395 14.33 -77.15 -68.42
CA ASP A 395 15.57 -76.31 -68.32
C ASP A 395 15.14 -74.82 -68.13
N THR A 396 15.90 -73.82 -67.64
CA THR A 396 17.17 -73.79 -66.86
C THR A 396 16.86 -73.20 -65.47
N THR A 397 17.24 -72.02 -64.90
CA THR A 397 18.25 -70.92 -65.02
C THR A 397 18.22 -70.26 -63.60
N ILE A 398 19.26 -69.94 -62.83
CA ILE A 398 20.61 -69.35 -63.02
C ILE A 398 20.50 -67.86 -63.43
N VAL A 399 20.94 -66.84 -62.66
CA VAL A 399 22.24 -66.66 -61.96
C VAL A 399 22.12 -66.19 -60.48
N ASP A 400 23.22 -66.37 -59.75
CA ASP A 400 23.53 -66.24 -58.31
C ASP A 400 23.66 -64.85 -57.62
N ILE A 401 23.50 -64.89 -56.29
CA ILE A 401 24.29 -64.28 -55.17
C ILE A 401 24.68 -62.77 -55.23
N THR A 402 24.31 -61.99 -54.17
CA THR A 402 25.21 -61.38 -53.14
C THR A 402 24.43 -60.51 -52.13
N ILE A 403 24.91 -60.44 -50.88
CA ILE A 403 24.43 -59.64 -49.71
C ILE A 403 25.68 -58.81 -49.27
N PRO A 404 25.65 -57.55 -48.71
CA PRO A 404 24.73 -57.19 -47.63
C PRO A 404 24.40 -55.70 -47.29
N LEU A 405 23.47 -55.56 -46.34
CA LEU A 405 23.37 -54.60 -45.20
C LEU A 405 23.19 -53.06 -45.31
N THR A 406 22.22 -52.62 -44.49
CA THR A 406 22.17 -51.42 -43.61
C THR A 406 21.58 -50.04 -44.05
N THR A 407 20.73 -49.55 -43.13
CA THR A 407 20.47 -48.13 -42.77
C THR A 407 19.61 -47.25 -43.70
N VAL A 408 18.31 -47.55 -43.72
CA VAL A 408 17.25 -46.69 -43.13
C VAL A 408 17.47 -45.16 -43.16
N PHE A 409 16.57 -44.41 -43.82
CA PHE A 409 15.72 -43.39 -43.15
C PHE A 409 14.49 -42.95 -43.98
N CYS A 410 13.43 -42.54 -43.27
CA CYS A 410 12.17 -41.88 -43.69
C CYS A 410 11.51 -42.16 -45.06
N VAL A 411 10.28 -42.70 -44.98
CA VAL A 411 9.21 -42.47 -45.97
C VAL A 411 8.87 -40.97 -45.99
N ASN A 412 8.64 -40.40 -47.19
CA ASN A 412 8.06 -39.07 -47.36
C ASN A 412 6.62 -39.18 -47.87
N ILE A 413 5.72 -38.31 -47.40
CA ILE A 413 4.28 -38.38 -47.67
C ILE A 413 3.96 -37.78 -49.05
N GLN A 414 3.21 -38.51 -49.87
CA GLN A 414 2.61 -37.96 -51.09
C GLN A 414 1.35 -37.16 -50.78
N SER A 415 1.17 -36.03 -51.46
CA SER A 415 -0.01 -35.18 -51.37
C SER A 415 -1.08 -35.57 -52.38
N SER A 416 -2.34 -35.48 -51.98
CA SER A 416 -3.50 -35.53 -52.89
C SER A 416 -4.66 -34.71 -52.31
N LYS A 417 -5.52 -34.17 -53.18
CA LYS A 417 -6.56 -33.16 -52.85
C LYS A 417 -7.97 -33.72 -53.03
N GLY A 418 -8.90 -33.24 -52.21
CA GLY A 418 -10.37 -33.31 -52.35
C GLY A 418 -10.98 -32.50 -51.20
N LEU A 419 -11.75 -31.42 -51.37
CA LEU A 419 -13.04 -31.27 -52.07
C LEU A 419 -14.12 -32.14 -51.38
N GLN A 420 -15.26 -31.63 -50.89
CA GLN A 420 -16.03 -30.46 -51.34
C GLN A 420 -16.80 -29.73 -50.20
N SER A 421 -17.17 -28.48 -50.49
CA SER A 421 -17.89 -27.46 -49.72
C SER A 421 -19.38 -27.70 -49.40
N SER A 422 -19.86 -27.06 -48.32
CA SER A 422 -21.11 -26.23 -48.18
C SER A 422 -21.10 -25.64 -46.75
N GLU A 423 -21.20 -24.32 -46.48
CA GLU A 423 -22.35 -23.39 -46.64
C GLU A 423 -23.56 -23.77 -45.76
N SER A 424 -24.20 -22.89 -44.98
CA SER A 424 -24.16 -21.40 -44.93
C SER A 424 -24.44 -20.80 -43.52
N GLU A 425 -24.17 -19.48 -43.39
CA GLU A 425 -24.77 -18.37 -42.57
C GLU A 425 -25.85 -18.68 -41.49
N VAL A 426 -26.07 -17.90 -40.40
CA VAL A 426 -25.92 -16.44 -40.15
C VAL A 426 -25.64 -16.15 -38.64
N ASP A 427 -25.09 -14.95 -38.34
CA ASP A 427 -25.42 -14.05 -37.19
C ASP A 427 -24.34 -13.77 -36.11
N GLY A 428 -24.36 -12.53 -35.59
CA GLY A 428 -23.67 -12.08 -34.36
C GLY A 428 -22.24 -11.54 -34.49
N PRO A 429 -22.01 -10.23 -34.71
CA PRO A 429 -20.68 -9.63 -34.62
C PRO A 429 -20.21 -9.44 -33.17
N VAL A 430 -19.12 -10.15 -32.84
CA VAL A 430 -17.98 -9.71 -32.01
C VAL A 430 -18.27 -8.76 -30.82
N ARG A 431 -18.18 -9.29 -29.59
CA ARG A 431 -17.91 -8.48 -28.39
C ARG A 431 -16.46 -7.94 -28.44
N SER A 432 -16.30 -6.72 -28.96
CA SER A 432 -15.05 -5.95 -28.87
C SER A 432 -15.27 -4.53 -28.28
N CYS A 433 -16.36 -4.32 -27.55
CA CYS A 433 -16.66 -3.05 -26.88
C CYS A 433 -15.62 -2.70 -25.80
N SER A 434 -15.45 -3.56 -24.79
CA SER A 434 -14.76 -3.14 -23.55
C SER A 434 -13.33 -2.66 -23.77
N VAL A 435 -12.54 -3.31 -24.62
CA VAL A 435 -11.13 -2.89 -24.86
C VAL A 435 -11.05 -1.52 -25.53
N MET A 436 -11.98 -1.20 -26.44
CA MET A 436 -12.04 0.12 -27.07
C MET A 436 -12.63 1.17 -26.13
N GLU A 437 -13.65 0.80 -25.34
CA GLU A 437 -14.24 1.66 -24.31
C GLU A 437 -13.20 2.00 -23.22
N ASP A 438 -12.39 1.04 -22.76
CA ASP A 438 -11.34 1.24 -21.76
C ASP A 438 -10.22 2.16 -22.29
N GLU A 439 -9.82 1.99 -23.55
CA GLU A 439 -8.79 2.83 -24.20
C GLU A 439 -9.29 4.26 -24.49
N GLU A 440 -10.55 4.41 -24.93
CA GLU A 440 -11.20 5.71 -25.10
C GLU A 440 -11.42 6.43 -23.75
N ASN A 441 -11.82 5.70 -22.71
CA ASN A 441 -11.90 6.23 -21.34
C ASN A 441 -10.52 6.69 -20.82
N LEU A 442 -9.44 5.96 -21.11
CA LEU A 442 -8.07 6.40 -20.79
C LEU A 442 -7.68 7.66 -21.57
N ALA A 443 -8.05 7.77 -22.85
CA ALA A 443 -7.80 8.96 -23.65
C ALA A 443 -8.59 10.18 -23.14
N VAL A 444 -9.84 10.00 -22.72
CA VAL A 444 -10.66 11.03 -22.07
C VAL A 444 -10.06 11.47 -20.74
N LEU A 445 -9.63 10.52 -19.89
CA LEU A 445 -9.00 10.84 -18.60
C LEU A 445 -7.68 11.61 -18.77
N ARG A 446 -6.81 11.16 -19.69
CA ARG A 446 -5.55 11.87 -20.03
C ARG A 446 -5.84 13.29 -20.54
N ARG A 447 -6.87 13.46 -21.37
CA ARG A 447 -7.29 14.78 -21.88
C ARG A 447 -7.86 15.68 -20.77
N HIS A 448 -8.60 15.11 -19.82
CA HIS A 448 -9.11 15.85 -18.66
C HIS A 448 -7.97 16.36 -17.77
N VAL A 449 -7.04 15.47 -17.37
CA VAL A 449 -5.87 15.84 -16.55
C VAL A 449 -4.99 16.88 -17.27
N MET A 450 -4.76 16.75 -18.59
CA MET A 450 -4.02 17.76 -19.34
C MET A 450 -4.73 19.11 -19.43
N ASN A 451 -6.06 19.13 -19.54
CA ASN A 451 -6.83 20.38 -19.51
C ASN A 451 -6.79 21.03 -18.12
N GLU A 452 -6.91 20.23 -17.06
CA GLU A 452 -6.81 20.69 -15.67
C GLU A 452 -5.42 21.29 -15.37
N LEU A 453 -4.34 20.63 -15.82
CA LEU A 453 -2.97 21.16 -15.71
C LEU A 453 -2.75 22.45 -16.52
N ILE A 454 -3.36 22.57 -17.71
CA ILE A 454 -3.25 23.79 -18.52
C ILE A 454 -4.04 24.95 -17.90
N GLU A 455 -5.23 24.69 -17.34
CA GLU A 455 -6.07 25.74 -16.74
C GLU A 455 -5.57 26.17 -15.35
N THR A 456 -5.06 25.25 -14.53
CA THR A 456 -4.43 25.59 -13.24
C THR A 456 -3.14 26.39 -13.43
N GLU A 457 -2.31 26.04 -14.43
CA GLU A 457 -1.16 26.86 -14.84
C GLU A 457 -1.60 28.24 -15.35
N ARG A 458 -2.71 28.32 -16.12
CA ARG A 458 -3.25 29.60 -16.61
C ARG A 458 -3.68 30.51 -15.46
N VAL A 459 -4.38 29.97 -14.46
CA VAL A 459 -4.78 30.70 -13.24
C VAL A 459 -3.56 31.11 -12.43
N TYR A 460 -2.58 30.23 -12.22
CA TYR A 460 -1.35 30.54 -11.50
C TYR A 460 -0.58 31.72 -12.14
N VAL A 461 -0.49 31.77 -13.47
CA VAL A 461 0.14 32.88 -14.21
C VAL A 461 -0.68 34.18 -14.11
N GLU A 462 -2.01 34.09 -14.08
CA GLU A 462 -2.93 35.23 -13.92
C GLU A 462 -2.89 35.81 -12.49
N GLU A 463 -2.77 34.97 -11.46
CA GLU A 463 -2.56 35.38 -10.08
C GLU A 463 -1.18 36.00 -9.86
N LEU A 464 -0.10 35.41 -10.41
CA LEU A 464 1.24 36.01 -10.40
C LEU A 464 1.25 37.41 -11.03
N LEU A 465 0.59 37.58 -12.18
CA LEU A 465 0.47 38.88 -12.83
C LEU A 465 -0.31 39.87 -11.94
N SER A 466 -1.40 39.42 -11.32
CA SER A 466 -2.21 40.23 -10.42
C SER A 466 -1.44 40.75 -9.20
N VAL A 467 -0.48 39.97 -8.67
CA VAL A 467 0.43 40.43 -7.61
C VAL A 467 1.46 41.44 -8.13
N LEU A 468 2.04 41.18 -9.30
CA LEU A 468 3.05 42.05 -9.91
C LEU A 468 2.48 43.42 -10.33
N GLU A 469 1.34 43.46 -11.00
CA GLU A 469 0.69 44.71 -11.40
C GLU A 469 -0.03 45.39 -10.22
N GLY A 470 -0.78 44.63 -9.42
CA GLY A 470 -1.62 45.18 -8.34
C GLY A 470 -0.85 45.66 -7.10
N TYR A 471 0.37 45.16 -6.86
CA TYR A 471 1.18 45.53 -5.69
C TYR A 471 2.62 45.92 -6.04
N ALA A 472 3.33 45.13 -6.86
CA ALA A 472 4.75 45.39 -7.12
C ALA A 472 4.99 46.65 -7.98
N ALA A 473 4.12 46.89 -8.98
CA ALA A 473 4.15 48.11 -9.79
C ALA A 473 3.57 49.32 -9.03
N GLU A 474 2.50 49.16 -8.25
CA GLU A 474 1.97 50.26 -7.42
C GLU A 474 2.93 50.67 -6.30
N MET A 475 3.88 49.83 -5.87
CA MET A 475 4.97 50.27 -4.99
C MET A 475 5.94 51.28 -5.62
N GLU A 476 5.98 51.37 -6.96
CA GLU A 476 6.77 52.35 -7.73
C GLU A 476 5.91 53.51 -8.27
N SER A 477 4.58 53.43 -8.08
CA SER A 477 3.62 54.44 -8.52
C SER A 477 3.78 55.75 -7.73
N PRO A 478 4.04 56.89 -8.41
CA PRO A 478 4.15 58.19 -7.74
C PRO A 478 2.88 58.61 -6.98
N LEU A 479 1.73 58.00 -7.32
CA LEU A 479 0.45 58.23 -6.64
C LEU A 479 0.36 57.48 -5.30
N VAL A 480 0.99 56.31 -5.16
CA VAL A 480 0.92 55.47 -3.95
C VAL A 480 2.15 55.61 -3.06
N MET A 481 3.30 56.01 -3.60
CA MET A 481 4.57 56.16 -2.86
C MET A 481 4.44 56.96 -1.55
N HIS A 482 3.60 58.00 -1.52
CA HIS A 482 3.39 58.84 -0.33
C HIS A 482 2.56 58.19 0.79
N LEU A 483 1.92 57.04 0.52
CA LEU A 483 1.17 56.23 1.49
C LEU A 483 2.02 55.08 2.07
N LEU A 484 3.17 54.77 1.45
CA LEU A 484 4.07 53.70 1.88
C LEU A 484 4.94 54.16 3.06
N SER A 485 5.29 53.21 3.94
CA SER A 485 6.27 53.47 4.99
C SER A 485 7.64 53.85 4.39
N PRO A 486 8.38 54.83 4.96
CA PRO A 486 9.72 55.20 4.52
C PRO A 486 10.71 54.01 4.47
N MET A 487 10.47 52.95 5.24
CA MET A 487 11.31 51.73 5.22
C MET A 487 11.06 50.81 4.01
N LEU A 488 9.94 50.96 3.31
CA LEU A 488 9.55 50.13 2.15
C LEU A 488 9.88 50.80 0.80
N HIS A 489 10.29 52.06 0.82
CA HIS A 489 10.75 52.78 -0.37
C HIS A 489 11.98 52.07 -0.97
N ASN A 490 11.95 51.83 -2.28
CA ASN A 490 12.98 51.08 -3.02
C ASN A 490 13.28 49.68 -2.43
N LYS A 491 12.22 48.97 -1.97
CA LYS A 491 12.30 47.58 -1.46
C LYS A 491 11.46 46.55 -2.23
N LYS A 492 10.91 46.91 -3.40
CA LYS A 492 10.17 46.01 -4.30
C LYS A 492 10.90 44.66 -4.48
N ASP A 493 12.14 44.69 -4.95
CA ASP A 493 12.96 43.51 -5.24
C ASP A 493 13.26 42.63 -4.01
N VAL A 494 13.09 43.17 -2.79
CA VAL A 494 13.27 42.43 -1.52
C VAL A 494 11.96 41.80 -1.05
N LEU A 495 10.81 42.39 -1.40
CA LEU A 495 9.48 41.89 -1.02
C LEU A 495 8.92 40.89 -2.03
N PHE A 496 9.13 41.14 -3.32
CA PHE A 496 8.65 40.28 -4.41
C PHE A 496 9.74 39.33 -4.95
N GLY A 497 11.01 39.55 -4.59
CA GLY A 497 12.12 38.65 -4.93
C GLY A 497 12.21 38.39 -6.44
N ASN A 498 12.23 37.12 -6.82
CA ASN A 498 12.28 36.65 -8.20
C ASN A 498 10.89 36.41 -8.84
N MET A 499 9.80 36.95 -8.28
CA MET A 499 8.44 36.70 -8.77
C MET A 499 8.22 37.13 -10.23
N GLU A 500 8.88 38.20 -10.69
CA GLU A 500 8.85 38.65 -12.08
C GLU A 500 9.58 37.67 -13.03
N GLU A 501 10.68 37.06 -12.56
CA GLU A 501 11.42 36.01 -13.27
C GLU A 501 10.61 34.71 -13.38
N ILE A 502 9.93 34.32 -12.29
CA ILE A 502 9.02 33.17 -12.24
C ILE A 502 7.85 33.38 -13.22
N TYR A 503 7.20 34.54 -13.16
CA TYR A 503 6.13 34.90 -14.10
C TYR A 503 6.60 34.82 -15.56
N HIS A 504 7.79 35.34 -15.89
CA HIS A 504 8.35 35.26 -17.24
C HIS A 504 8.75 33.84 -17.67
N PHE A 505 9.15 32.97 -16.74
CA PHE A 505 9.43 31.55 -17.03
C PHE A 505 8.15 30.79 -17.41
N HIS A 506 7.11 30.90 -16.58
CA HIS A 506 5.82 30.22 -16.74
C HIS A 506 5.04 30.75 -17.95
N ASN A 507 4.80 32.07 -18.02
CA ASN A 507 4.06 32.71 -19.10
C ASN A 507 4.74 32.58 -20.47
N ARG A 508 6.06 32.81 -20.54
CA ARG A 508 6.69 33.25 -21.80
C ARG A 508 7.72 32.29 -22.41
N SER A 509 8.24 31.32 -21.64
CA SER A 509 9.56 30.76 -21.96
C SER A 509 9.64 29.23 -22.09
N ALA A 510 8.94 28.45 -21.25
CA ALA A 510 9.10 27.00 -21.25
C ALA A 510 7.83 26.19 -20.97
N PHE A 511 7.17 26.42 -19.84
CA PHE A 511 6.24 25.44 -19.26
C PHE A 511 4.93 25.34 -20.04
N TYR A 512 4.15 26.42 -20.13
CA TYR A 512 2.89 26.45 -20.88
C TYR A 512 3.04 26.04 -22.37
N PHE A 513 4.14 26.46 -23.04
CA PHE A 513 4.42 26.08 -24.43
C PHE A 513 4.85 24.62 -24.61
N THR A 514 5.29 23.95 -23.54
CA THR A 514 5.61 22.51 -23.56
C THR A 514 4.36 21.68 -23.22
N LEU A 515 3.56 22.08 -22.22
CA LEU A 515 2.28 21.43 -21.92
C LEU A 515 1.32 21.47 -23.12
N SER A 516 1.16 22.62 -23.76
CA SER A 516 0.32 22.76 -24.96
C SER A 516 0.84 21.95 -26.16
N LYS A 517 2.13 21.60 -26.21
CA LYS A 517 2.72 20.66 -27.18
C LYS A 517 2.52 19.18 -26.84
N CYS A 518 2.19 18.84 -25.59
CA CYS A 518 1.79 17.47 -25.24
C CYS A 518 0.35 17.17 -25.68
N TYR A 519 -0.49 18.20 -25.82
CA TYR A 519 -1.91 18.07 -26.16
C TYR A 519 -2.22 17.33 -27.48
N PRO A 520 -1.49 17.55 -28.61
CA PRO A 520 -1.75 16.83 -29.87
C PRO A 520 -1.34 15.36 -29.86
N ASN A 521 -0.43 14.95 -28.96
CA ASN A 521 0.06 13.57 -28.85
C ASN A 521 -0.88 12.66 -28.03
N LEU A 522 -2.14 13.09 -27.80
CA LEU A 522 -3.19 12.38 -27.06
C LEU A 522 -4.44 12.13 -27.94
N ALA A 523 -4.22 12.04 -29.26
CA ALA A 523 -5.24 11.84 -30.29
C ALA A 523 -4.78 10.90 -31.43
N LEU A 524 -3.76 10.06 -31.15
CA LEU A 524 -3.22 9.00 -32.00
C LEU A 524 -2.95 7.76 -31.13
#